data_AF-A0A1V6JA65-F1
#
_entry.id   AF-A0A1V6JA65-F1
#
_cell.length_a   1.000
_cell.length_b   1.000
_cell.length_c   1.000
_cell.angle_alpha   90.00
_cell.angle_beta   90.00
_cell.angle_gamma   90.00
#
_symmetry.space_group_name_H-M   'P 1'
#
loop_
_entity.id
_entity.type
_entity.pdbx_description
1 polymer ?
#
loop_
_entity_poly.entity_id
_entity_poly.type
_entity_poly.pdbx_seq_one_letter_code
_entity_poly.pdbx_strand_id
1 'polypeptide(L)'
;MGETLSTLFGLLFLFQCMILPLVGKAAMQGSGSPGAGPAATVWKNQLFFGVMLLLTMAVGGAAFFAKRLRQQNDGSPFPLFTAGLLGVCALLLVAFATGLLGI
;
A
#
# COMPACT_ATOMS: atom_id res chain seq x y z
N MET A 1 18.61 -2.22 11.92
CA MET A 1 18.14 -2.18 10.51
C MET A 1 16.68 -2.64 10.36
N GLY A 2 16.29 -3.81 10.85
CA GLY A 2 14.90 -4.29 10.75
C GLY A 2 13.83 -3.37 11.39
N GLU A 3 14.15 -2.71 12.51
CA GLU A 3 13.23 -1.73 13.12
C GLU A 3 13.04 -0.48 12.27
N THR A 4 14.12 0.13 11.78
CA THR A 4 14.07 1.30 10.89
C THR A 4 13.25 1.03 9.63
N LEU A 5 13.45 -0.14 9.00
CA LEU A 5 12.67 -0.57 7.82
C LEU A 5 11.20 -0.79 8.17
N SER A 6 10.89 -1.33 9.35
CA SER A 6 9.52 -1.54 9.80
C SER A 6 8.81 -0.21 10.08
N THR A 7 9.50 0.78 10.64
CA THR A 7 8.97 2.14 10.83
C THR A 7 8.73 2.82 9.48
N LEU A 8 9.70 2.74 8.57
CA LEU A 8 9.56 3.29 7.22
C LEU A 8 8.40 2.64 6.46
N PHE A 9 8.25 1.32 6.57
CA PHE A 9 7.12 0.59 5.99
C PHE A 9 5.78 1.09 6.56
N GLY A 10 5.69 1.29 7.89
CA GLY A 10 4.49 1.84 8.51
C GLY A 10 4.13 3.24 8.00
N LEU A 11 5.14 4.11 7.82
CA LEU A 11 4.94 5.47 7.27
C LEU A 11 4.49 5.44 5.81
N LEU A 12 5.11 4.57 4.99
CA LEU A 12 4.74 4.38 3.60
C LEU A 12 3.32 3.82 3.45
N PHE A 13 2.94 2.87 4.31
CA PHE A 13 1.58 2.35 4.35
C PHE A 13 0.56 3.43 4.74
N LEU A 14 0.87 4.24 5.75
CA LEU A 14 0.01 5.37 6.13
C LEU A 14 -0.15 6.35 4.96
N PHE A 15 0.94 6.69 4.28
CA PHE A 15 0.88 7.51 3.06
C PHE A 15 0.02 6.85 1.98
N GLN A 16 0.16 5.54 1.75
CA GLN A 16 -0.66 4.77 0.82
C GLN A 16 -2.16 4.88 1.14
N CYS A 17 -2.53 4.81 2.42
CA CYS A 17 -3.92 5.00 2.85
C CYS A 17 -4.43 6.41 2.57
N MET A 18 -3.60 7.45 2.75
CA MET A 18 -3.99 8.84 2.48
C MET A 18 -4.22 9.11 0.99
N ILE A 19 -3.47 8.44 0.11
CA ILE A 19 -3.59 8.61 -1.35
C ILE A 19 -4.61 7.66 -2.00
N LEU A 20 -5.19 6.73 -1.25
CA LEU A 20 -6.19 5.78 -1.74
C LEU A 20 -7.43 6.43 -2.40
N PRO A 21 -7.96 7.55 -1.90
CA PRO A 21 -9.07 8.24 -2.56
C PRO A 21 -8.76 8.71 -3.99
N LEU A 22 -7.48 8.87 -4.37
CA LEU A 22 -7.06 9.32 -5.70
C LEU A 22 -7.31 8.28 -6.80
N VAL A 23 -7.50 7.01 -6.44
CA VAL A 23 -7.78 5.90 -7.36
C VAL A 23 -9.10 5.19 -7.03
N GLY A 24 -9.80 5.65 -5.98
CA GLY A 24 -11.07 5.09 -5.53
C GLY A 24 -12.28 5.67 -6.29
N LYS A 25 -13.49 5.24 -5.91
CA LYS A 25 -14.75 5.78 -6.44
C LYS A 25 -14.80 7.31 -6.49
N ALA A 26 -14.28 7.98 -5.47
CA ALA A 26 -14.25 9.45 -5.39
C ALA A 26 -13.50 10.11 -6.56
N ALA A 27 -12.41 9.50 -7.04
CA ALA A 27 -11.67 10.00 -8.20
C ALA A 27 -12.32 9.66 -9.54
N MET A 28 -13.10 8.56 -9.59
CA MET A 28 -13.73 8.04 -10.81
C MET A 28 -15.11 8.65 -11.07
N GLN A 29 -15.89 8.93 -10.02
CA GLN A 29 -17.27 9.46 -10.11
C GLN A 29 -17.36 10.94 -9.72
N GLY A 30 -16.25 11.55 -9.29
CA GLY A 30 -16.22 12.94 -8.83
C GLY A 30 -17.04 13.16 -7.56
N SER A 31 -17.51 14.40 -7.34
CA SER A 31 -18.21 14.80 -6.12
C SER A 31 -19.64 14.23 -5.97
N GLY A 32 -20.12 13.46 -6.95
CA GLY A 32 -21.51 12.98 -7.02
C GLY A 32 -22.51 14.03 -7.54
N SER A 33 -22.05 15.22 -7.93
CA SER A 33 -22.87 16.24 -8.60
C SER A 33 -23.26 15.78 -10.01
N PRO A 34 -24.46 16.13 -10.52
CA PRO A 34 -24.82 15.88 -11.91
C PRO A 34 -23.75 16.45 -12.86
N GLY A 35 -23.15 15.58 -13.68
CA GLY A 35 -22.07 15.93 -14.61
C GLY A 35 -20.64 15.83 -14.05
N ALA A 36 -20.46 15.43 -12.78
CA ALA A 36 -19.14 15.14 -12.22
C ALA A 36 -18.57 13.87 -12.88
N GLY A 37 -17.54 14.06 -13.71
CA GLY A 37 -16.81 12.99 -14.36
C GLY A 37 -15.52 12.61 -13.62
N PRO A 38 -14.76 11.66 -14.17
CA PRO A 38 -13.45 11.28 -13.65
C PRO A 38 -12.51 12.50 -13.58
N ALA A 39 -11.64 12.55 -12.57
CA ALA A 39 -10.65 13.62 -12.48
C ALA A 39 -9.77 13.69 -13.74
N ALA A 40 -9.40 14.91 -14.17
CA ALA A 40 -8.61 15.12 -15.38
C ALA A 40 -7.24 14.41 -15.38
N THR A 41 -6.75 14.00 -14.21
CA THR A 41 -5.46 13.33 -14.01
C THR A 41 -5.57 11.89 -13.51
N VAL A 42 -6.71 11.21 -13.68
CA VAL A 42 -6.93 9.83 -13.21
C VAL A 42 -5.78 8.88 -13.57
N TRP A 43 -5.29 8.91 -14.80
CA TRP A 43 -4.16 8.07 -15.21
C TRP A 43 -2.88 8.34 -14.40
N LYS A 44 -2.57 9.61 -14.14
CA LYS A 44 -1.39 10.00 -13.34
C LYS A 44 -1.55 9.54 -11.89
N ASN A 45 -2.77 9.63 -11.34
CA ASN A 45 -3.08 9.17 -9.99
C ASN A 45 -2.95 7.66 -9.87
N GLN A 46 -3.46 6.90 -10.85
CA GLN A 46 -3.32 5.44 -10.89
C GLN A 46 -1.85 5.02 -10.96
N LEU A 47 -1.07 5.65 -11.86
CA LEU A 47 0.35 5.37 -11.97
C LEU A 47 1.09 5.68 -10.65
N PHE A 48 0.85 6.85 -10.07
CA PHE A 48 1.49 7.25 -8.81
C PHE A 48 1.15 6.30 -7.66
N PHE A 49 -0.13 5.97 -7.50
CA PHE A 49 -0.61 5.05 -6.47
C PHE A 49 0.01 3.66 -6.64
N GLY A 50 0.05 3.15 -7.86
CA GLY A 50 0.64 1.84 -8.18
C GLY A 50 2.13 1.78 -7.88
N VAL A 51 2.89 2.80 -8.30
CA VAL A 51 4.34 2.89 -8.01
C VAL A 51 4.60 2.97 -6.51
N MET A 52 3.83 3.78 -5.77
CA MET A 52 3.97 3.85 -4.32
C MET A 52 3.59 2.56 -3.61
N LEU A 53 2.58 1.84 -4.10
CA LEU A 53 2.19 0.55 -3.54
C LEU A 53 3.31 -0.49 -3.70
N LEU A 54 3.94 -0.54 -4.88
CA LEU A 54 5.08 -1.41 -5.13
C LEU A 54 6.28 -1.06 -4.26
N LEU A 55 6.58 0.23 -4.09
CA LEU A 55 7.65 0.70 -3.21
C LEU A 55 7.37 0.35 -1.74
N THR A 56 6.13 0.54 -1.30
CA THR A 56 5.65 0.16 0.05
C THR A 56 5.82 -1.34 0.28
N MET A 57 5.45 -2.18 -0.68
CA MET A 57 5.65 -3.63 -0.62
C MET A 57 7.13 -4.01 -0.62
N ALA A 58 7.98 -3.34 -1.40
CA ALA A 58 9.41 -3.62 -1.42
C ALA A 58 10.05 -3.34 -0.05
N VAL A 59 9.73 -2.20 0.57
CA VAL A 59 10.22 -1.84 1.91
C VAL A 59 9.64 -2.77 2.98
N GLY A 60 8.35 -3.11 2.92
CA GLY A 60 7.72 -4.06 3.82
C GLY A 60 8.30 -5.47 3.71
N GLY A 61 8.57 -5.93 2.48
CA GLY A 61 9.24 -7.20 2.22
C GLY A 61 10.65 -7.24 2.76
N ALA A 62 11.44 -6.18 2.57
CA ALA A 62 12.77 -6.05 3.16
C ALA A 62 12.73 -6.03 4.70
N ALA A 63 11.77 -5.32 5.30
CA ALA A 63 11.56 -5.28 6.74
C ALA A 63 11.23 -6.68 7.30
N PHE A 64 10.29 -7.38 6.65
CA PHE A 64 9.90 -8.73 7.02
C PHE A 64 11.06 -9.71 6.90
N PHE A 65 11.80 -9.67 5.79
CA PHE A 65 12.97 -10.52 5.56
C PHE A 65 14.05 -10.30 6.62
N ALA A 66 14.38 -9.05 6.94
CA ALA A 66 15.35 -8.73 7.97
C ALA A 66 14.94 -9.24 9.35
N LYS A 67 13.65 -9.12 9.71
CA LYS A 67 13.12 -9.64 10.99
C LYS A 67 13.07 -11.17 11.01
N ARG A 68 12.72 -11.81 9.88
CA ARG A 68 12.70 -13.27 9.75
C ARG A 68 14.10 -13.87 9.89
N LEU A 69 15.12 -13.24 9.32
CA LEU A 69 16.52 -13.68 9.47
C LEU A 69 16.96 -13.61 10.93
N ARG A 70 16.60 -12.54 11.64
CA ARG A 70 16.87 -12.41 13.08
C ARG A 70 16.13 -13.46 13.92
N GLN A 71 14.90 -13.80 13.54
CA GLN A 71 14.15 -14.89 14.18
C GLN A 71 14.85 -16.23 14.02
N GLN A 72 15.41 -16.52 12.85
CA GLN A 72 16.13 -17.76 12.60
C GLN A 72 17.42 -17.87 13.42
N ASN A 73 18.10 -16.75 13.64
CA ASN A 73 19.38 -16.73 14.36
C ASN A 73 19.20 -16.71 15.89
N ASP A 74 18.25 -15.92 16.40
CA ASP A 74 18.16 -15.62 17.84
C ASP A 74 16.86 -16.15 18.49
N GLY A 75 16.01 -16.86 17.75
CA GLY A 75 14.71 -17.37 18.25
C GLY A 75 13.68 -16.27 18.56
N SER A 76 13.93 -15.03 18.11
CA SER A 76 13.04 -13.89 18.36
C SER A 76 11.61 -14.12 17.82
N PRO A 77 10.58 -13.53 18.44
CA PRO A 77 9.19 -13.79 18.08
C PRO A 77 8.88 -13.41 16.63
N PHE A 78 7.97 -14.17 16.01
CA PHE A 78 7.57 -13.94 14.61
C PHE A 78 7.00 -12.52 14.42
N PRO A 79 7.38 -11.78 13.37
CA PRO A 79 6.95 -10.41 13.14
C PRO A 79 5.52 -10.33 12.58
N LEU A 80 4.53 -10.66 13.42
CA LEU A 80 3.11 -10.73 13.06
C LEU A 80 2.57 -9.43 12.44
N PHE A 81 2.88 -8.28 13.04
CA PHE A 81 2.40 -6.99 12.53
C PHE A 81 2.96 -6.65 11.15
N THR A 82 4.27 -6.86 10.94
CA THR A 82 4.91 -6.61 9.63
C THR A 82 4.34 -7.55 8.57
N ALA A 83 4.12 -8.83 8.91
CA ALA A 83 3.49 -9.79 8.02
C ALA A 83 2.03 -9.41 7.69
N GLY A 84 1.26 -8.99 8.70
CA GLY A 84 -0.12 -8.55 8.53
C GLY A 84 -0.25 -7.34 7.61
N LEU A 85 0.53 -6.28 7.84
CA LEU A 85 0.54 -5.11 6.96
C LEU A 85 0.96 -5.47 5.53
N LEU A 86 1.94 -6.36 5.35
CA LEU A 86 2.35 -6.80 4.02
C LEU A 86 1.22 -7.57 3.31
N GLY A 87 0.47 -8.38 4.06
CA GLY A 87 -0.75 -9.03 3.58
C GLY A 87 -1.81 -8.03 3.13
N VAL A 88 -2.05 -6.97 3.90
CA VAL A 88 -2.96 -5.88 3.51
C VAL A 88 -2.47 -5.18 2.23
N CYS A 89 -1.18 -4.90 2.09
CA CYS A 89 -0.62 -4.32 0.87
C CYS A 89 -0.83 -5.24 -0.35
N ALA A 90 -0.67 -6.55 -0.18
CA ALA A 90 -0.91 -7.52 -1.25
C ALA A 90 -2.40 -7.55 -1.65
N LEU A 91 -3.32 -7.54 -0.68
CA LEU A 91 -4.76 -7.41 -0.95
C LEU A 91 -5.09 -6.10 -1.66
N LEU A 92 -4.46 -5.00 -1.26
CA LEU A 92 -4.60 -3.70 -1.91
C LEU A 92 -4.12 -3.73 -3.37
N LEU A 93 -3.01 -4.44 -3.63
CA LEU A 93 -2.47 -4.60 -4.97
C LEU A 93 -3.44 -5.40 -5.85
N VAL A 94 -4.05 -6.47 -5.31
CA VAL A 94 -5.09 -7.23 -6.02
C VAL A 94 -6.30 -6.36 -6.30
N ALA A 95 -6.80 -5.60 -5.31
CA ALA A 95 -7.93 -4.70 -5.49
C ALA A 95 -7.64 -3.61 -6.54
N PHE A 96 -6.41 -3.08 -6.55
CA PHE A 96 -5.96 -2.10 -7.54
C PHE A 96 -5.86 -2.72 -8.94
N ALA A 97 -5.22 -3.89 -9.08
CA ALA A 97 -5.01 -4.57 -10.35
C ALA A 97 -6.31 -5.07 -10.99
N THR A 98 -7.30 -5.45 -10.19
CA THR A 98 -8.63 -5.89 -10.64
C THR A 98 -9.59 -4.73 -10.92
N GLY A 99 -9.18 -3.47 -10.65
CA GLY A 99 -10.02 -2.29 -10.78
C GLY A 99 -11.11 -2.15 -9.70
N LEU A 100 -11.11 -3.03 -8.70
CA LEU A 100 -12.12 -3.09 -7.63
C LEU A 100 -12.17 -1.82 -6.77
N LEU A 101 -11.08 -1.04 -6.75
CA LEU A 101 -11.03 0.26 -6.07
C LEU A 101 -11.91 1.33 -6.75
N GLY A 102 -12.08 1.25 -8.07
CA GLY A 102 -12.81 2.24 -8.86
C GLY A 102 -14.30 1.93 -9.05
N ILE A 103 -14.75 0.73 -8.69
CA ILE A 103 -16.14 0.27 -8.75
C ILE A 103 -16.90 0.82 -7.56
#